data_AF-A0A356K983-F1
#
_entry.id   AF-A0A356K983-F1
#
_cell.length_a   1.000
_cell.length_b   1.000
_cell.length_c   1.000
_cell.angle_alpha   90.00
_cell.angle_beta   90.00
_cell.angle_gamma   90.00
#
_symmetry.space_group_name_H-M   'P 1'
#
loop_
_entity.id
_entity.type
_entity.pdbx_description
1 polymer ?
#
loop_
_entity_poly.entity_id
_entity_poly.type
_entity_poly.pdbx_seq_one_letter_code
_entity_poly.pdbx_strand_id
1 'polypeptide(L)'
;MHTAEVVSPGLRKLLLAVLVIFSLLVVDSVYLATITFLQWLNDVTLENAVYQSAFLAHLVLGIIVIVPSIVYAVLHLRRAIDRPNRIAVRLGLALFFTLVILLVSGIVLTRGMPLVEIRHPVGRESLYWLHVVAPLVVVWLFILHRLAGSRIRWETGIGIGLASIVLSVAGVWVSEAQRVDRELAPEPYFFPSLARPADGRFIDSADLMRDEYCAECHQDIHSQWQYSAHRFASFNNPAYLFSVRNTREMALARDGDVRAARFCAGCHDPVPLFSGAFDDPEFDDVNHPTANAGITCVACHAIEHLNSPRGNADYLIRAPEHYPFAFSDDPRLVWLNGILIKGKPSFHKKTFLKPLHKSPEFCGTCHKVHLPKELNHYRWLRGQNHYDSYLLSGVSGHGVASFYYPDRAIDSCNECHMPLTPSADFGAKPDGMMGTLAVHGHHFPAANTAIPHLLNMPSG
;
A
#
# COMPACT_ATOMS: atom_id res chain seq x y z
N MET A 1 19.15 -39.44 -47.07
CA MET A 1 18.02 -38.91 -46.27
C MET A 1 18.45 -37.56 -45.71
N HIS A 2 17.95 -36.45 -46.25
CA HIS A 2 18.16 -35.13 -45.66
C HIS A 2 17.55 -35.14 -44.26
N THR A 3 18.39 -34.98 -43.24
CA THR A 3 17.95 -34.79 -41.87
C THR A 3 17.17 -33.47 -41.81
N ALA A 4 15.85 -33.54 -41.95
CA ALA A 4 14.97 -32.38 -41.92
C ALA A 4 15.33 -31.48 -40.73
N GLU A 5 15.52 -30.18 -40.95
CA GLU A 5 15.94 -29.26 -39.89
C GLU A 5 14.87 -29.24 -38.78
N VAL A 6 15.27 -29.44 -37.50
CA VAL A 6 14.31 -29.52 -36.38
C VAL A 6 13.49 -28.23 -36.26
N VAL A 7 14.13 -27.09 -36.53
CA VAL A 7 13.51 -25.76 -36.53
C VAL A 7 13.23 -25.34 -37.97
N SER A 8 12.04 -25.68 -38.47
CA SER A 8 11.57 -25.22 -39.79
C SER A 8 11.48 -23.69 -39.89
N PRO A 9 11.41 -23.10 -41.09
CA PRO A 9 11.29 -21.65 -41.28
C PRO A 9 10.15 -20.99 -40.48
N GLY A 10 8.96 -21.60 -40.42
CA GLY A 10 7.84 -21.09 -39.61
C GLY A 10 8.13 -21.11 -38.11
N LEU A 11 8.71 -22.21 -37.62
CA LEU A 11 9.14 -22.37 -36.23
C LEU A 11 10.28 -21.39 -35.86
N ARG A 12 11.13 -21.02 -36.82
CA ARG A 12 12.19 -20.02 -36.65
C ARG A 12 11.62 -18.61 -36.43
N LYS A 13 10.57 -18.23 -37.16
CA LYS A 13 9.85 -16.96 -36.93
C LYS A 13 9.20 -16.92 -35.55
N LEU A 14 8.54 -18.01 -35.16
CA LEU A 14 7.93 -18.12 -33.83
C LEU A 14 8.98 -18.06 -32.71
N LEU A 15 10.10 -18.77 -32.86
CA LEU A 15 11.24 -18.68 -31.93
C LEU A 15 11.74 -17.25 -31.80
N LEU A 16 11.91 -16.54 -32.91
CA LEU A 16 12.37 -15.15 -32.88
C LEU A 16 11.39 -14.26 -32.10
N ALA A 17 10.08 -14.39 -32.35
CA ALA A 17 9.07 -13.65 -31.62
C ALA A 17 9.11 -13.95 -30.11
N VAL A 18 9.20 -15.22 -29.71
CA VAL A 18 9.34 -15.63 -28.32
C VAL A 18 10.61 -15.04 -27.69
N LEU A 19 11.75 -15.11 -28.38
CA LEU A 19 13.01 -14.57 -27.89
C LEU A 19 12.97 -13.05 -27.73
N VAL A 20 12.33 -12.32 -28.65
CA VAL A 20 12.18 -10.86 -28.54
C VAL A 20 11.34 -10.50 -27.31
N ILE A 21 10.17 -11.11 -27.14
CA ILE A 21 9.31 -10.84 -25.97
C ILE A 21 10.02 -11.23 -24.68
N PHE A 22 10.69 -12.38 -24.65
CA PHE A 22 11.49 -12.81 -23.49
C PHE A 22 12.63 -11.84 -23.18
N SER A 23 13.27 -11.26 -24.20
CA SER A 23 14.33 -10.26 -24.00
C SER A 23 13.79 -8.99 -23.35
N LEU A 24 12.61 -8.52 -23.76
CA LEU A 24 11.93 -7.39 -23.13
C LEU A 24 11.56 -7.70 -21.68
N LEU A 25 11.04 -8.91 -21.41
CA LEU A 25 10.77 -9.37 -20.05
C LEU A 25 12.04 -9.42 -19.20
N VAL A 26 13.18 -9.83 -19.74
CA VAL A 26 14.46 -9.84 -19.02
C VAL A 26 14.89 -8.42 -18.66
N VAL A 27 14.84 -7.48 -19.61
CA VAL A 27 15.15 -6.05 -19.37
C VAL A 27 14.28 -5.49 -18.25
N ASP A 28 12.97 -5.69 -18.35
CA ASP A 28 11.99 -5.26 -17.37
C ASP A 28 12.21 -5.89 -15.98
N SER A 29 12.42 -7.21 -15.93
CA SER A 29 12.66 -7.95 -14.69
C SER A 29 13.94 -7.49 -13.98
N VAL A 30 14.99 -7.16 -14.74
CA VAL A 30 16.23 -6.63 -14.19
C VAL A 30 15.97 -5.27 -13.53
N TYR A 31 15.24 -4.36 -14.19
CA TYR A 31 14.87 -3.09 -13.58
C TYR A 31 14.06 -3.27 -12.29
N LEU A 32 13.00 -4.10 -12.33
CA LEU A 32 12.16 -4.38 -11.16
C LEU A 32 12.98 -4.99 -10.00
N ALA A 33 13.89 -5.91 -10.30
CA ALA A 33 14.78 -6.52 -9.33
C ALA A 33 15.79 -5.52 -8.77
N THR A 34 16.36 -4.65 -9.61
CA THR A 34 17.29 -3.59 -9.18
C THR A 34 16.63 -2.62 -8.21
N ILE A 35 15.44 -2.11 -8.53
CA ILE A 35 14.70 -1.22 -7.62
C ILE A 35 14.39 -1.94 -6.30
N THR A 36 13.89 -3.17 -6.37
CA THR A 36 13.58 -3.97 -5.17
C THR A 36 14.82 -4.21 -4.30
N PHE A 37 15.97 -4.49 -4.93
CA PHE A 37 17.24 -4.72 -4.25
C PHE A 37 17.80 -3.45 -3.60
N LEU A 38 17.81 -2.33 -4.32
CA LEU A 38 18.28 -1.03 -3.79
C LEU A 38 17.42 -0.56 -2.62
N GLN A 39 16.11 -0.76 -2.71
CA GLN A 39 15.17 -0.50 -1.63
C GLN A 39 15.44 -1.38 -0.41
N TRP A 40 15.72 -2.67 -0.60
CA TRP A 40 16.07 -3.58 0.49
C TRP A 40 17.41 -3.19 1.15
N LEU A 41 18.40 -2.77 0.35
CA LEU A 41 19.73 -2.42 0.84
C LEU A 41 19.74 -1.12 1.66
N ASN A 42 18.93 -0.14 1.27
CA ASN A 42 18.97 1.22 1.83
C ASN A 42 17.76 1.56 2.74
N ASP A 43 16.81 0.65 2.90
CA ASP A 43 15.55 0.83 3.65
C ASP A 43 14.73 2.08 3.23
N VAL A 44 14.81 2.44 1.95
CA VAL A 44 14.04 3.55 1.34
C VAL A 44 12.91 3.02 0.47
N THR A 45 11.93 3.86 0.14
CA THR A 45 10.90 3.53 -0.86
C THR A 45 11.31 4.10 -2.21
N LEU A 46 11.63 3.22 -3.16
CA LEU A 46 11.99 3.60 -4.55
C LEU A 46 10.94 3.14 -5.57
N GLU A 47 9.97 2.32 -5.14
CA GLU A 47 8.81 1.95 -5.95
C GLU A 47 7.94 3.21 -6.13
N ASN A 48 7.71 3.62 -7.37
CA ASN A 48 6.88 4.78 -7.73
C ASN A 48 6.05 4.48 -9.00
N ALA A 49 5.45 5.51 -9.63
CA ALA A 49 4.66 5.35 -10.85
C ALA A 49 5.41 4.67 -12.02
N VAL A 50 6.72 4.92 -12.17
CA VAL A 50 7.56 4.25 -13.20
C VAL A 50 7.71 2.77 -12.88
N TYR A 51 8.00 2.44 -11.61
CA TYR A 51 8.05 1.04 -11.16
C TYR A 51 6.72 0.31 -11.39
N GLN A 52 5.59 0.93 -11.05
CA GLN A 52 4.28 0.32 -11.26
C GLN A 52 3.95 0.14 -12.75
N SER A 53 4.42 1.04 -13.60
CA SER A 53 4.25 0.93 -15.06
C SER A 53 5.11 -0.19 -15.65
N ALA A 54 6.35 -0.35 -15.18
CA ALA A 54 7.19 -1.49 -15.53
C ALA A 54 6.56 -2.80 -15.06
N PHE A 55 6.05 -2.85 -13.83
CA PHE A 55 5.34 -4.03 -13.33
C PHE A 55 4.09 -4.37 -14.16
N LEU A 56 3.33 -3.37 -14.61
CA LEU A 56 2.23 -3.59 -15.56
C LEU A 56 2.74 -4.15 -16.90
N ALA A 57 3.82 -3.60 -17.44
CA ALA A 57 4.44 -4.10 -18.67
C ALA A 57 4.91 -5.56 -18.51
N HIS A 58 5.48 -5.93 -17.36
CA HIS A 58 5.84 -7.29 -17.00
C HIS A 58 4.65 -8.24 -17.12
N LEU A 59 3.52 -7.89 -16.51
CA LEU A 59 2.31 -8.71 -16.52
C LEU A 59 1.76 -8.88 -17.95
N VAL A 60 1.69 -7.78 -18.72
CA VAL A 60 1.18 -7.80 -20.10
C VAL A 60 2.08 -8.63 -21.00
N LEU A 61 3.40 -8.39 -20.98
CA LEU A 61 4.37 -9.15 -21.76
C LEU A 61 4.39 -10.63 -21.35
N GLY A 62 4.27 -10.91 -20.06
CA GLY A 62 4.16 -12.25 -19.50
C GLY A 62 2.94 -12.98 -20.04
N ILE A 63 1.77 -12.35 -20.07
CA ILE A 63 0.55 -12.95 -20.65
C ILE A 63 0.73 -13.21 -22.15
N ILE A 64 1.25 -12.23 -22.89
CA ILE A 64 1.45 -12.33 -24.34
C ILE A 64 2.41 -13.48 -24.69
N VAL A 65 3.46 -13.72 -23.89
CA VAL A 65 4.47 -14.73 -24.21
C VAL A 65 4.02 -16.17 -23.96
N ILE A 66 2.97 -16.40 -23.16
CA ILE A 66 2.52 -17.76 -22.78
C ILE A 66 2.19 -18.61 -24.01
N VAL A 67 1.23 -18.17 -24.82
CA VAL A 67 0.72 -18.98 -25.95
C VAL A 67 1.82 -19.24 -27.00
N PRO A 68 2.56 -18.23 -27.49
CA PRO A 68 3.66 -18.45 -28.43
C PRO A 68 4.73 -19.40 -27.88
N SER A 69 5.07 -19.30 -26.60
CA SER A 69 6.09 -20.15 -25.96
C SER A 69 5.64 -21.61 -25.88
N ILE A 70 4.42 -21.87 -25.44
CA ILE A 70 3.88 -23.23 -25.34
C ILE A 70 3.72 -23.85 -26.73
N VAL A 71 3.18 -23.11 -27.70
CA VAL A 71 3.03 -23.59 -29.08
C VAL A 71 4.40 -23.90 -29.68
N TYR A 72 5.39 -23.02 -29.52
CA TYR A 72 6.76 -23.28 -29.97
C TYR A 72 7.32 -24.54 -29.33
N ALA A 73 7.24 -24.64 -28.00
CA ALA A 73 7.87 -25.72 -27.27
C ALA A 73 7.25 -27.09 -27.61
N VAL A 74 5.92 -27.18 -27.75
CA VAL A 74 5.23 -28.42 -28.14
C VAL A 74 5.58 -28.83 -29.57
N LEU A 75 5.52 -27.89 -30.53
CA LEU A 75 5.86 -28.18 -31.93
C LEU A 75 7.34 -28.54 -32.09
N HIS A 76 8.22 -27.89 -31.34
CA HIS A 76 9.65 -28.20 -31.31
C HIS A 76 9.89 -29.59 -30.72
N LEU A 77 9.27 -29.91 -29.57
CA LEU A 77 9.42 -31.18 -28.89
C LEU A 77 8.97 -32.35 -29.77
N ARG A 78 7.82 -32.24 -30.44
CA ARG A 78 7.31 -33.27 -31.38
C ARG A 78 8.29 -33.61 -32.49
N ARG A 79 9.12 -32.64 -32.93
CA ARG A 79 10.12 -32.85 -33.99
C ARG A 79 11.49 -33.27 -33.45
N ALA A 80 11.74 -33.08 -32.16
CA ALA A 80 13.02 -33.29 -31.53
C ALA A 80 13.10 -34.60 -30.72
N ILE A 81 11.97 -35.14 -30.24
CA ILE A 81 11.94 -36.25 -29.27
C ILE A 81 12.64 -37.54 -29.75
N ASP A 82 12.53 -37.84 -31.04
CA ASP A 82 13.11 -39.05 -31.65
C ASP A 82 14.56 -38.86 -32.12
N ARG A 83 15.18 -37.71 -31.80
CA ARG A 83 16.56 -37.44 -32.24
C ARG A 83 17.58 -38.32 -31.50
N PRO A 84 18.67 -38.73 -32.18
CA PRO A 84 19.69 -39.60 -31.59
C PRO A 84 20.50 -38.92 -30.49
N ASN A 85 20.61 -37.58 -30.50
CA ASN A 85 21.26 -36.82 -29.44
C ASN A 85 20.38 -36.76 -28.17
N ARG A 86 20.47 -37.80 -27.35
CA ARG A 86 19.66 -37.95 -26.13
C ARG A 86 19.96 -36.87 -25.08
N ILE A 87 21.16 -36.29 -25.05
CA ILE A 87 21.51 -35.20 -24.13
C ILE A 87 20.69 -33.95 -24.49
N ALA A 88 20.69 -33.55 -25.76
CA ALA A 88 19.92 -32.40 -26.21
C ALA A 88 18.40 -32.58 -25.96
N VAL A 89 17.87 -33.79 -26.16
CA VAL A 89 16.46 -34.12 -25.88
C VAL A 89 16.14 -34.01 -24.38
N ARG A 90 16.97 -34.59 -23.50
CA ARG A 90 16.76 -34.50 -22.04
C ARG A 90 16.82 -33.06 -21.54
N LEU A 91 17.80 -32.28 -22.00
CA LEU A 91 17.91 -30.85 -21.66
C LEU A 91 16.71 -30.06 -22.20
N GLY A 92 16.21 -30.39 -23.39
CA GLY A 92 15.02 -29.78 -23.97
C GLY A 92 13.75 -30.10 -23.18
N LEU A 93 13.59 -31.32 -22.67
CA LEU A 93 12.49 -31.72 -21.80
C LEU A 93 12.54 -31.00 -20.44
N ALA A 94 13.73 -30.92 -19.83
CA ALA A 94 13.93 -30.17 -18.59
C ALA A 94 13.59 -28.69 -18.80
N LEU A 95 14.09 -28.08 -19.87
CA LEU A 95 13.79 -26.70 -20.25
C LEU A 95 12.29 -26.48 -20.45
N PHE A 96 11.61 -27.40 -21.13
CA PHE A 96 10.16 -27.33 -21.32
C PHE A 96 9.41 -27.35 -20.00
N PHE A 97 9.75 -28.27 -19.09
CA PHE A 97 9.10 -28.37 -17.78
C PHE A 97 9.34 -27.12 -16.92
N THR A 98 10.58 -26.62 -16.86
CA THR A 98 10.91 -25.38 -16.13
C THR A 98 10.21 -24.17 -16.76
N LEU A 99 10.09 -24.11 -18.08
CA LEU A 99 9.32 -23.06 -18.76
C LEU A 99 7.84 -23.12 -18.38
N VAL A 100 7.24 -24.30 -18.33
CA VAL A 100 5.84 -24.45 -17.86
C VAL A 100 5.70 -23.98 -16.41
N ILE A 101 6.64 -24.34 -15.53
CA ILE A 101 6.65 -23.85 -14.14
C ILE A 101 6.75 -22.32 -14.10
N LEU A 102 7.62 -21.71 -14.90
CA LEU A 102 7.77 -20.25 -14.98
C LEU A 102 6.45 -19.58 -15.38
N LEU A 103 5.80 -20.07 -16.44
CA LEU A 103 4.56 -19.50 -16.95
C LEU A 103 3.40 -19.70 -15.98
N VAL A 104 3.26 -20.90 -15.40
CA VAL A 104 2.21 -21.21 -14.42
C VAL A 104 2.40 -20.41 -13.14
N SER A 105 3.62 -20.34 -12.61
CA SER A 105 3.90 -19.54 -11.40
C SER A 105 3.58 -18.06 -11.62
N GLY A 106 3.82 -17.50 -12.81
CA GLY A 106 3.43 -16.12 -13.14
C GLY A 106 1.91 -15.90 -13.11
N ILE A 107 1.14 -16.82 -13.69
CA ILE A 107 -0.34 -16.78 -13.65
C ILE A 107 -0.83 -16.87 -12.20
N VAL A 108 -0.32 -17.83 -11.43
CA VAL A 108 -0.76 -18.08 -10.04
C VAL A 108 -0.40 -16.91 -9.10
N LEU A 109 0.71 -16.21 -9.34
CA LEU A 109 1.08 -15.02 -8.59
C LEU A 109 0.25 -13.79 -8.93
N THR A 110 -0.44 -13.79 -10.09
CA THR A 110 -1.32 -12.70 -10.50
C THR A 110 -2.66 -12.81 -9.76
N ARG A 111 -2.76 -12.09 -8.63
CA ARG A 111 -3.97 -12.02 -7.81
C ARG A 111 -5.00 -11.08 -8.43
N GLY A 112 -6.30 -11.34 -8.22
CA GLY A 112 -7.40 -10.58 -8.83
C GLY A 112 -8.02 -11.21 -10.09
N MET A 113 -7.52 -12.37 -10.54
CA MET A 113 -8.22 -13.21 -11.52
C MET A 113 -9.15 -14.21 -10.81
N PRO A 114 -10.41 -14.42 -11.26
CA PRO A 114 -11.43 -15.20 -10.52
C PRO A 114 -11.11 -16.68 -10.25
N LEU A 115 -10.04 -17.23 -10.83
CA LEU A 115 -9.78 -18.67 -10.88
C LEU A 115 -8.72 -19.15 -9.87
N VAL A 116 -7.80 -18.29 -9.43
CA VAL A 116 -6.68 -18.68 -8.53
C VAL A 116 -6.27 -17.49 -7.65
N GLU A 117 -6.53 -17.55 -6.34
CA GLU A 117 -6.08 -16.49 -5.41
C GLU A 117 -5.48 -17.09 -4.13
N ILE A 118 -4.16 -17.25 -4.12
CA ILE A 118 -3.45 -17.73 -2.92
C ILE A 118 -3.27 -16.55 -1.98
N ARG A 119 -4.06 -16.51 -0.89
CA ARG A 119 -3.98 -15.45 0.14
C ARG A 119 -2.96 -15.75 1.24
N HIS A 120 -2.74 -17.02 1.56
CA HIS A 120 -1.83 -17.43 2.64
C HIS A 120 -0.38 -16.98 2.37
N PRO A 121 0.30 -16.34 3.34
CA PRO A 121 1.60 -15.70 3.13
C PRO A 121 2.69 -16.69 2.70
N VAL A 122 2.80 -17.84 3.39
CA VAL A 122 3.85 -18.85 3.14
C VAL A 122 3.78 -19.45 1.73
N GLY A 123 2.56 -19.80 1.27
CA GLY A 123 2.38 -20.40 -0.06
C GLY A 123 2.73 -19.42 -1.17
N ARG A 124 2.38 -18.14 -1.00
CA ARG A 124 2.73 -17.09 -1.95
C ARG A 124 4.23 -16.84 -2.01
N GLU A 125 4.90 -16.79 -0.85
CA GLU A 125 6.35 -16.57 -0.79
C GLU A 125 7.13 -17.68 -1.50
N SER A 126 6.70 -18.94 -1.32
CA SER A 126 7.31 -20.08 -2.01
C SER A 126 7.15 -19.98 -3.53
N LEU A 127 5.96 -19.60 -4.02
CA LEU A 127 5.71 -19.39 -5.44
C LEU A 127 6.46 -18.19 -6.01
N TYR A 128 6.62 -17.12 -5.23
CA TYR A 128 7.41 -15.96 -5.62
C TYR A 128 8.87 -16.36 -5.87
N TRP A 129 9.49 -17.08 -4.93
CA TRP A 129 10.86 -17.56 -5.11
C TRP A 129 10.99 -18.55 -6.27
N LEU A 130 9.99 -19.43 -6.47
CA LEU A 130 9.94 -20.30 -7.63
C LEU A 130 9.94 -19.49 -8.94
N HIS A 131 9.12 -18.44 -9.02
CA HIS A 131 9.02 -17.58 -10.19
C HIS A 131 10.29 -16.75 -10.44
N VAL A 132 10.99 -16.34 -9.38
CA VAL A 132 12.26 -15.60 -9.48
C VAL A 132 13.43 -16.50 -9.89
N VAL A 133 13.48 -17.75 -9.42
CA VAL A 133 14.57 -18.69 -9.72
C VAL A 133 14.39 -19.38 -11.07
N ALA A 134 13.15 -19.70 -11.45
CA ALA A 134 12.83 -20.38 -12.72
C ALA A 134 13.44 -19.73 -13.98
N PRO A 135 13.44 -18.39 -14.20
CA PRO A 135 14.03 -17.81 -15.40
C PRO A 135 15.55 -17.99 -15.45
N LEU A 136 16.24 -17.98 -14.30
CA LEU A 136 17.69 -18.26 -14.24
C LEU A 136 17.98 -19.69 -14.69
N VAL A 137 17.16 -20.64 -14.23
CA VAL A 137 17.25 -22.05 -14.64
C VAL A 137 16.89 -22.23 -16.11
N VAL A 138 15.87 -21.53 -16.63
CA VAL A 138 15.50 -21.53 -18.05
C VAL A 138 16.65 -21.02 -18.91
N VAL A 139 17.29 -19.90 -18.54
CA VAL A 139 18.45 -19.35 -19.27
C VAL A 139 19.60 -20.35 -19.26
N TRP A 140 19.92 -20.94 -18.10
CA TRP A 140 20.98 -21.93 -17.97
C TRP A 140 20.72 -23.18 -18.82
N LEU A 141 19.52 -23.77 -18.71
CA LEU A 141 19.12 -24.95 -19.48
C LEU A 141 19.06 -24.65 -20.98
N PHE A 142 18.66 -23.44 -21.39
CA PHE A 142 18.69 -23.01 -22.78
C PHE A 142 20.11 -22.95 -23.33
N ILE A 143 21.07 -22.40 -22.57
CA ILE A 143 22.49 -22.40 -22.94
C ILE A 143 23.00 -23.83 -23.11
N LEU A 144 22.78 -24.70 -22.12
CA LEU A 144 23.21 -26.09 -22.18
C LEU A 144 22.57 -26.84 -23.37
N HIS A 145 21.27 -26.65 -23.60
CA HIS A 145 20.54 -27.26 -24.71
C HIS A 145 21.11 -26.83 -26.08
N ARG A 146 21.45 -25.55 -26.23
CA ARG A 146 22.08 -25.03 -27.46
C ARG A 146 23.53 -25.51 -27.62
N LEU A 147 24.33 -25.54 -26.56
CA LEU A 147 25.70 -26.06 -26.60
C LEU A 147 25.75 -27.55 -27.00
N ALA A 148 24.76 -28.34 -26.55
CA ALA A 148 24.59 -29.73 -26.97
C ALA A 148 24.08 -29.88 -28.42
N GLY A 149 23.68 -28.79 -29.09
CA GLY A 149 23.10 -28.77 -30.43
C GLY A 149 23.79 -27.76 -31.36
N SER A 150 23.11 -26.65 -31.65
CA SER A 150 23.57 -25.60 -32.57
C SER A 150 24.29 -24.46 -31.85
N ARG A 151 25.37 -23.92 -32.44
CA ARG A 151 26.14 -22.79 -31.87
C ARG A 151 25.28 -21.58 -31.47
N ILE A 152 25.57 -21.02 -30.30
CA ILE A 152 24.95 -19.80 -29.75
C ILE A 152 25.61 -18.56 -30.39
N ARG A 153 24.80 -17.55 -30.73
CA ARG A 153 25.29 -16.21 -31.11
C ARG A 153 25.37 -15.34 -29.86
N TRP A 154 26.54 -15.31 -29.23
CA TRP A 154 26.75 -14.62 -27.94
C TRP A 154 26.58 -13.11 -28.00
N GLU A 155 26.84 -12.50 -29.16
CA GLU A 155 26.70 -11.04 -29.40
C GLU A 155 25.30 -10.51 -29.05
N THR A 156 24.25 -11.24 -29.42
CA THR A 156 22.86 -10.84 -29.12
C THR A 156 22.57 -10.90 -27.62
N GLY A 157 23.09 -11.92 -26.92
CA GLY A 157 22.92 -12.05 -25.48
C GLY A 157 23.61 -10.92 -24.70
N ILE A 158 24.84 -10.57 -25.11
CA ILE A 158 25.59 -9.44 -24.54
C ILE A 158 24.85 -8.12 -24.78
N GLY A 159 24.33 -7.91 -25.99
CA GLY A 159 23.57 -6.70 -26.34
C GLY A 159 22.32 -6.51 -25.48
N ILE A 160 21.55 -7.58 -25.23
CA ILE A 160 20.39 -7.54 -24.33
C ILE A 160 20.83 -7.23 -22.90
N GLY A 161 21.88 -7.88 -22.41
CA GLY A 161 22.41 -7.62 -21.06
C GLY A 161 22.82 -6.16 -20.85
N LEU A 162 23.52 -5.57 -21.82
CA LEU A 162 23.90 -4.15 -21.78
C LEU A 162 22.67 -3.23 -21.85
N ALA A 163 21.70 -3.54 -22.71
CA ALA A 163 20.45 -2.77 -22.80
C ALA A 163 19.66 -2.82 -21.49
N SER A 164 19.59 -3.98 -20.81
CA SER A 164 18.96 -4.11 -19.49
C SER A 164 19.60 -3.19 -18.46
N ILE A 165 20.93 -3.11 -18.42
CA ILE A 165 21.65 -2.24 -17.48
C ILE A 165 21.36 -0.76 -17.78
N VAL A 166 21.49 -0.35 -19.04
CA VAL A 166 21.27 1.06 -19.45
C VAL A 166 19.84 1.51 -19.17
N LEU A 167 18.85 0.70 -19.52
CA LEU A 167 17.44 1.03 -19.28
C LEU A 167 17.10 1.03 -17.79
N SER A 168 17.73 0.15 -17.00
CA SER A 168 17.55 0.16 -15.55
C SER A 168 18.08 1.46 -14.91
N VAL A 169 19.26 1.92 -15.34
CA VAL A 169 19.84 3.19 -14.88
C VAL A 169 18.99 4.38 -15.32
N ALA A 170 18.53 4.40 -16.57
CA ALA A 170 17.64 5.46 -17.07
C ALA A 170 16.29 5.50 -16.32
N GLY A 171 15.71 4.33 -16.02
CA GLY A 171 14.46 4.22 -15.26
C GLY A 171 14.58 4.76 -13.84
N VAL A 172 15.72 4.53 -13.17
CA VAL A 172 16.02 5.13 -11.86
C VAL A 172 16.09 6.66 -11.96
N TRP A 173 16.72 7.19 -13.01
CA TRP A 173 16.87 8.64 -13.17
C TRP A 173 15.55 9.37 -13.45
N VAL A 174 14.67 8.78 -14.27
CA VAL A 174 13.34 9.34 -14.58
C VAL A 174 12.41 9.29 -13.36
N SER A 175 12.57 8.27 -12.51
CA SER A 175 11.80 8.05 -11.29
C SER A 175 11.91 9.20 -10.28
N GLU A 176 13.01 9.95 -10.28
CA GLU A 176 13.27 11.04 -9.32
C GLU A 176 12.65 12.39 -9.74
N ALA A 177 12.13 12.50 -10.97
CA ALA A 177 11.75 13.76 -11.60
C ALA A 177 10.24 14.11 -11.54
N GLN A 178 9.37 13.24 -11.03
CA GLN A 178 7.93 13.48 -11.02
C GLN A 178 7.50 14.23 -9.74
N ARG A 179 7.44 15.56 -9.80
CA ARG A 179 6.77 16.39 -8.79
C ARG A 179 5.37 16.77 -9.27
N VAL A 180 4.38 16.61 -8.41
CA VAL A 180 3.01 17.11 -8.64
C VAL A 180 2.92 18.53 -8.09
N ASP A 181 2.48 19.47 -8.93
CA ASP A 181 2.23 20.85 -8.50
C ASP A 181 0.89 20.94 -7.77
N ARG A 182 0.93 21.17 -6.45
CA ARG A 182 -0.24 21.49 -5.61
C ARG A 182 -0.08 22.86 -4.92
N GLU A 183 -1.17 23.50 -4.50
CA GLU A 183 -1.09 24.79 -3.80
C GLU A 183 -0.42 24.66 -2.43
N LEU A 184 0.38 25.65 -2.03
CA LEU A 184 1.03 25.72 -0.71
C LEU A 184 0.02 26.12 0.37
N ALA A 185 0.00 25.38 1.48
CA ALA A 185 -0.74 25.75 2.68
C ALA A 185 -0.06 26.94 3.38
N PRO A 186 -0.83 27.93 3.89
CA PRO A 186 -0.27 29.15 4.46
C PRO A 186 0.39 28.93 5.83
N GLU A 187 1.61 29.43 6.04
CA GLU A 187 2.31 29.39 7.35
C GLU A 187 1.69 30.36 8.39
N PRO A 188 1.58 30.02 9.69
CA PRO A 188 1.99 28.77 10.35
C PRO A 188 0.93 27.66 10.20
N TYR A 189 0.99 26.91 9.10
CA TYR A 189 -0.01 25.95 8.58
C TYR A 189 -1.42 26.07 9.19
N PHE A 190 -1.76 25.08 10.03
CA PHE A 190 -3.08 24.92 10.63
C PHE A 190 -3.11 25.29 12.11
N PHE A 191 -2.16 26.11 12.57
CA PHE A 191 -2.12 26.56 13.95
C PHE A 191 -3.47 27.20 14.35
N PRO A 192 -4.05 26.91 15.54
CA PRO A 192 -3.48 26.23 16.73
C PRO A 192 -3.40 24.70 16.70
N SER A 193 -3.82 24.03 15.62
CA SER A 193 -3.43 22.63 15.40
C SER A 193 -1.95 22.53 15.09
N LEU A 194 -1.30 21.47 15.55
CA LEU A 194 0.09 21.19 15.20
C LEU A 194 0.21 20.27 13.99
N ALA A 195 -0.91 19.90 13.36
CA ALA A 195 -0.95 19.07 12.16
C ALA A 195 -0.35 19.84 10.97
N ARG A 196 0.45 19.16 10.14
CA ARG A 196 1.10 19.79 8.99
C ARG A 196 1.16 18.86 7.76
N PRO A 197 1.03 19.41 6.56
CA PRO A 197 1.35 18.67 5.35
C PRO A 197 2.88 18.54 5.22
N ALA A 198 3.36 17.34 4.91
CA ALA A 198 4.80 17.03 4.88
C ALA A 198 5.58 17.80 3.81
N ASP A 199 4.91 18.22 2.75
CA ASP A 199 5.47 19.01 1.63
C ASP A 199 4.98 20.47 1.62
N GLY A 200 4.28 20.89 2.69
CA GLY A 200 3.74 22.23 2.81
C GLY A 200 2.53 22.51 1.92
N ARG A 201 1.94 21.52 1.25
CA ARG A 201 0.84 21.70 0.29
C ARG A 201 -0.49 21.16 0.79
N PHE A 202 -1.59 21.72 0.30
CA PHE A 202 -2.91 21.12 0.53
C PHE A 202 -2.99 19.72 -0.11
N ILE A 203 -3.79 18.85 0.49
CA ILE A 203 -4.07 17.49 0.03
C ILE A 203 -5.48 17.47 -0.52
N ASP A 204 -5.67 16.98 -1.75
CA ASP A 204 -6.99 16.84 -2.33
C ASP A 204 -7.87 15.95 -1.44
N SER A 205 -9.10 16.38 -1.17
CA SER A 205 -10.06 15.58 -0.41
C SER A 205 -10.26 14.17 -1.00
N ALA A 206 -10.19 14.01 -2.32
CA ALA A 206 -10.30 12.72 -2.99
C ALA A 206 -9.12 11.79 -2.68
N ASP A 207 -7.94 12.33 -2.36
CA ASP A 207 -6.80 11.52 -1.90
C ASP A 207 -7.04 10.96 -0.49
N LEU A 208 -7.81 11.66 0.35
CA LEU A 208 -8.07 11.28 1.75
C LEU A 208 -9.38 10.50 1.94
N MET A 209 -10.36 10.65 1.04
CA MET A 209 -11.67 10.00 1.12
C MET A 209 -11.72 8.76 0.22
N ARG A 210 -11.01 7.70 0.63
CA ARG A 210 -10.83 6.46 -0.15
C ARG A 210 -11.34 5.20 0.57
N ASP A 211 -12.27 5.36 1.50
CA ASP A 211 -12.70 4.26 2.39
C ASP A 211 -13.36 3.11 1.61
N GLU A 212 -14.22 3.40 0.64
CA GLU A 212 -14.85 2.39 -0.21
C GLU A 212 -13.83 1.67 -1.09
N TYR A 213 -12.83 2.39 -1.58
CA TYR A 213 -11.72 1.81 -2.35
C TYR A 213 -10.88 0.87 -1.48
N CYS A 214 -10.63 1.23 -0.21
CA CYS A 214 -9.99 0.33 0.75
C CYS A 214 -10.86 -0.92 1.02
N ALA A 215 -12.18 -0.75 1.12
CA ALA A 215 -13.13 -1.84 1.38
C ALA A 215 -13.17 -2.91 0.28
N GLU A 216 -12.69 -2.64 -0.94
CA GLU A 216 -12.58 -3.66 -1.99
C GLU A 216 -11.62 -4.81 -1.62
N CYS A 217 -10.65 -4.55 -0.73
CA CYS A 217 -9.66 -5.53 -0.26
C CYS A 217 -9.67 -5.76 1.26
N HIS A 218 -10.29 -4.83 2.00
CA HIS A 218 -10.32 -4.79 3.47
C HIS A 218 -11.76 -4.68 3.99
N GLN A 219 -12.61 -5.61 3.56
CA GLN A 219 -14.03 -5.63 3.88
C GLN A 219 -14.28 -5.75 5.39
N ASP A 220 -13.58 -6.67 6.05
CA ASP A 220 -13.75 -6.93 7.47
C ASP A 220 -13.34 -5.69 8.27
N ILE A 221 -12.18 -5.09 7.97
CA ILE A 221 -11.73 -3.85 8.62
C ILE A 221 -12.73 -2.70 8.41
N HIS A 222 -13.18 -2.48 7.17
CA HIS A 222 -14.14 -1.41 6.86
C HIS A 222 -15.49 -1.63 7.57
N SER A 223 -15.94 -2.87 7.69
CA SER A 223 -17.15 -3.24 8.45
C SER A 223 -17.08 -2.85 9.92
N GLN A 224 -15.88 -2.80 10.49
CA GLN A 224 -15.67 -2.42 11.87
C GLN A 224 -15.54 -0.90 12.02
N TRP A 225 -14.71 -0.29 11.16
CA TRP A 225 -14.44 1.14 11.18
C TRP A 225 -15.70 1.98 10.96
N GLN A 226 -16.61 1.56 10.07
CA GLN A 226 -17.80 2.35 9.74
C GLN A 226 -18.77 2.57 10.93
N TYR A 227 -18.62 1.80 12.01
CA TYR A 227 -19.39 1.97 13.26
C TYR A 227 -18.57 2.60 14.40
N SER A 228 -17.32 2.95 14.14
CA SER A 228 -16.39 3.47 15.16
C SER A 228 -16.59 4.96 15.44
N ALA A 229 -16.16 5.39 16.63
CA ALA A 229 -16.09 6.82 16.95
C ALA A 229 -15.14 7.60 16.03
N HIS A 230 -14.17 6.94 15.39
CA HIS A 230 -13.28 7.56 14.41
C HIS A 230 -14.01 7.90 13.10
N ARG A 231 -14.87 7.01 12.61
CA ARG A 231 -15.77 7.31 11.47
C ARG A 231 -16.69 8.48 11.78
N PHE A 232 -17.14 8.57 13.03
CA PHE A 232 -18.00 9.63 13.55
C PHE A 232 -17.22 10.69 14.35
N ALA A 233 -16.01 11.02 13.90
CA ALA A 233 -15.20 12.04 14.58
C ALA A 233 -15.54 13.46 14.14
N SER A 234 -16.16 13.64 12.97
CA SER A 234 -16.36 14.95 12.34
C SER A 234 -17.78 15.46 12.57
N PHE A 235 -18.27 16.38 11.72
CA PHE A 235 -19.58 17.03 11.86
C PHE A 235 -20.78 16.06 11.84
N ASN A 236 -20.54 14.82 11.43
CA ASN A 236 -21.47 13.68 11.51
C ASN A 236 -21.75 13.16 12.94
N ASN A 237 -21.13 13.75 13.98
CA ASN A 237 -21.38 13.44 15.38
C ASN A 237 -22.04 14.60 16.10
N PRO A 238 -23.28 14.45 16.61
CA PRO A 238 -24.04 15.56 17.22
C PRO A 238 -23.32 16.27 18.37
N ALA A 239 -22.58 15.54 19.21
CA ALA A 239 -21.86 16.12 20.34
C ALA A 239 -20.65 16.94 19.88
N TYR A 240 -19.93 16.43 18.87
CA TYR A 240 -18.83 17.16 18.27
C TYR A 240 -19.33 18.38 17.49
N LEU A 241 -20.35 18.20 16.64
CA LEU A 241 -21.00 19.24 15.85
C LEU A 241 -21.41 20.43 16.71
N PHE A 242 -22.06 20.17 17.85
CA PHE A 242 -22.38 21.20 18.83
C PHE A 242 -21.13 21.96 19.29
N SER A 243 -20.08 21.23 19.68
CA SER A 243 -18.85 21.82 20.24
C SER A 243 -18.08 22.67 19.22
N VAL A 244 -17.91 22.16 18.00
CA VAL A 244 -17.16 22.84 16.94
C VAL A 244 -17.91 24.06 16.41
N ARG A 245 -19.24 23.99 16.27
CA ARG A 245 -20.06 25.15 15.85
C ARG A 245 -19.96 26.30 16.85
N ASN A 246 -20.15 26.02 18.14
CA ASN A 246 -20.01 27.04 19.19
C ASN A 246 -18.59 27.62 19.23
N THR A 247 -17.56 26.79 18.98
CA THR A 247 -16.17 27.27 18.91
C THR A 247 -15.95 28.17 17.70
N ARG A 248 -16.49 27.82 16.52
CA ARG A 248 -16.41 28.63 15.30
C ARG A 248 -17.14 29.96 15.46
N GLU A 249 -18.36 29.96 16.02
CA GLU A 249 -19.13 31.17 16.30
C GLU A 249 -18.39 32.10 17.27
N MET A 250 -17.87 31.54 18.38
CA MET A 250 -17.07 32.29 19.35
C MET A 250 -15.80 32.87 18.71
N ALA A 251 -15.08 32.08 17.92
CA ALA A 251 -13.87 32.52 17.24
C ALA A 251 -14.18 33.65 16.24
N LEU A 252 -15.24 33.50 15.45
CA LEU A 252 -15.64 34.52 14.49
C LEU A 252 -16.01 35.83 15.18
N ALA A 253 -16.76 35.77 16.29
CA ALA A 253 -17.13 36.95 17.07
C ALA A 253 -15.94 37.61 17.77
N ARG A 254 -14.96 36.83 18.24
CA ARG A 254 -13.80 37.31 19.01
C ARG A 254 -12.63 37.77 18.13
N ASP A 255 -12.32 37.01 17.09
CA ASP A 255 -11.09 37.10 16.31
C ASP A 255 -11.34 37.53 14.85
N GLY A 256 -12.58 37.48 14.37
CA GLY A 256 -12.95 37.80 13.00
C GLY A 256 -12.70 36.67 11.99
N ASP A 257 -12.28 35.49 12.45
CA ASP A 257 -12.14 34.28 11.64
C ASP A 257 -12.43 33.02 12.46
N VAL A 258 -12.51 31.86 11.78
CA VAL A 258 -12.82 30.56 12.41
C VAL A 258 -11.58 29.74 12.77
N ARG A 259 -10.36 30.30 12.62
CA ARG A 259 -9.12 29.52 12.66
C ARG A 259 -8.84 28.91 14.02
N ALA A 260 -9.37 29.48 15.11
CA ALA A 260 -9.28 28.87 16.43
C ALA A 260 -9.86 27.44 16.45
N ALA A 261 -10.88 27.15 15.62
CA ALA A 261 -11.48 25.82 15.50
C ALA A 261 -10.56 24.79 14.81
N ARG A 262 -9.47 25.20 14.17
CA ARG A 262 -8.45 24.26 13.64
C ARG A 262 -7.88 23.37 14.74
N PHE A 263 -7.86 23.85 15.99
CA PHE A 263 -7.52 23.04 17.18
C PHE A 263 -8.29 21.71 17.22
N CYS A 264 -9.58 21.75 16.87
CA CYS A 264 -10.45 20.58 16.79
C CYS A 264 -10.14 19.77 15.51
N ALA A 265 -10.03 20.46 14.38
CA ALA A 265 -9.93 19.88 13.05
C ALA A 265 -8.70 18.95 12.85
N GLY A 266 -7.58 19.25 13.52
CA GLY A 266 -6.38 18.40 13.41
C GLY A 266 -6.58 16.95 13.89
N CYS A 267 -7.53 16.74 14.81
CA CYS A 267 -7.86 15.43 15.35
C CYS A 267 -9.20 14.88 14.85
N HIS A 268 -10.13 15.75 14.46
CA HIS A 268 -11.52 15.38 14.15
C HIS A 268 -11.88 15.51 12.67
N ASP A 269 -11.32 16.52 11.99
CA ASP A 269 -11.70 16.92 10.64
C ASP A 269 -10.48 17.01 9.69
N PRO A 270 -9.60 15.98 9.63
CA PRO A 270 -8.39 16.08 8.82
C PRO A 270 -8.70 16.28 7.34
N VAL A 271 -9.77 15.69 6.82
CA VAL A 271 -10.14 15.85 5.41
C VAL A 271 -10.44 17.30 5.03
N PRO A 272 -11.43 18.00 5.63
CA PRO A 272 -11.65 19.41 5.31
C PRO A 272 -10.47 20.29 5.71
N LEU A 273 -9.70 19.94 6.75
CA LEU A 273 -8.53 20.73 7.17
C LEU A 273 -7.45 20.72 6.08
N PHE A 274 -7.00 19.53 5.68
CA PHE A 274 -5.91 19.37 4.72
C PHE A 274 -6.32 19.70 3.28
N SER A 275 -7.61 19.68 2.96
CA SER A 275 -8.10 20.15 1.66
C SER A 275 -8.27 21.67 1.59
N GLY A 276 -8.07 22.39 2.69
CA GLY A 276 -8.29 23.84 2.80
C GLY A 276 -9.76 24.25 2.93
N ALA A 277 -10.70 23.31 2.87
CA ALA A 277 -12.13 23.60 2.95
C ALA A 277 -12.56 24.07 4.34
N PHE A 278 -11.90 23.63 5.41
CA PHE A 278 -12.31 23.92 6.79
C PHE A 278 -12.26 25.42 7.15
N ASP A 279 -11.33 26.14 6.54
CA ASP A 279 -11.11 27.56 6.76
C ASP A 279 -11.99 28.46 5.89
N ASP A 280 -12.72 27.89 4.94
CA ASP A 280 -13.71 28.63 4.16
C ASP A 280 -14.78 29.18 5.12
N PRO A 281 -15.00 30.51 5.16
CA PRO A 281 -16.07 31.11 5.95
C PRO A 281 -17.46 30.57 5.58
N GLU A 282 -17.64 30.15 4.33
CA GLU A 282 -18.88 29.58 3.78
C GLU A 282 -18.90 28.04 3.84
N PHE A 283 -17.99 27.41 4.59
CA PHE A 283 -17.94 25.96 4.74
C PHE A 283 -19.28 25.42 5.27
N ASP A 284 -19.99 24.67 4.42
CA ASP A 284 -21.23 23.98 4.77
C ASP A 284 -20.91 22.71 5.58
N ASP A 285 -21.02 22.83 6.90
CA ASP A 285 -20.73 21.74 7.83
C ASP A 285 -21.77 20.61 7.85
N VAL A 286 -22.76 20.63 6.95
CA VAL A 286 -23.77 19.58 6.76
C VAL A 286 -23.61 18.91 5.40
N ASN A 287 -23.60 19.68 4.32
CA ASN A 287 -23.68 19.16 2.95
C ASN A 287 -22.34 19.16 2.21
N HIS A 288 -21.30 19.82 2.74
CA HIS A 288 -20.00 19.78 2.08
C HIS A 288 -19.48 18.32 2.04
N PRO A 289 -18.94 17.84 0.91
CA PRO A 289 -18.53 16.43 0.77
C PRO A 289 -17.58 15.94 1.87
N THR A 290 -16.72 16.83 2.37
CA THR A 290 -15.73 16.51 3.40
C THR A 290 -16.25 16.65 4.84
N ALA A 291 -17.41 17.28 5.08
CA ALA A 291 -17.91 17.57 6.42
C ALA A 291 -18.23 16.30 7.23
N ASN A 292 -18.60 15.21 6.55
CA ASN A 292 -18.99 13.97 7.20
C ASN A 292 -17.94 12.86 7.11
N ALA A 293 -16.71 13.20 6.70
CA ALA A 293 -15.64 12.22 6.44
C ALA A 293 -15.12 11.53 7.72
N GLY A 294 -15.00 12.28 8.83
CA GLY A 294 -14.38 11.75 10.05
C GLY A 294 -12.89 11.46 9.87
N ILE A 295 -12.38 10.51 10.66
CA ILE A 295 -11.05 9.93 10.47
C ILE A 295 -11.17 8.78 9.49
N THR A 296 -10.87 9.04 8.23
CA THR A 296 -10.83 8.05 7.16
C THR A 296 -9.65 7.09 7.31
N CYS A 297 -9.68 5.99 6.57
CA CYS A 297 -8.58 5.04 6.45
C CYS A 297 -7.29 5.78 6.07
N VAL A 298 -7.36 6.65 5.06
CA VAL A 298 -6.19 7.40 4.59
C VAL A 298 -5.77 8.49 5.57
N ALA A 299 -6.70 9.21 6.20
CA ALA A 299 -6.35 10.23 7.18
C ALA A 299 -5.49 9.67 8.33
N CYS A 300 -5.75 8.44 8.75
CA CYS A 300 -4.97 7.72 9.74
C CYS A 300 -3.67 7.15 9.15
N HIS A 301 -3.77 6.40 8.04
CA HIS A 301 -2.65 5.62 7.48
C HIS A 301 -1.65 6.41 6.63
N ALA A 302 -1.99 7.64 6.22
CA ALA A 302 -1.12 8.53 5.47
C ALA A 302 -0.20 9.38 6.35
N ILE A 303 -0.39 9.36 7.67
CA ILE A 303 0.55 10.00 8.61
C ILE A 303 1.93 9.38 8.40
N GLU A 304 2.94 10.21 8.19
CA GLU A 304 4.31 9.79 7.88
C GLU A 304 5.24 9.93 9.07
N HIS A 305 4.98 10.90 9.95
CA HIS A 305 5.88 11.25 11.05
C HIS A 305 5.13 11.87 12.23
N LEU A 306 5.61 11.60 13.44
CA LEU A 306 5.15 12.22 14.68
C LEU A 306 6.18 13.26 15.08
N ASN A 307 5.80 14.53 15.16
CA ASN A 307 6.78 15.60 15.39
C ASN A 307 7.19 15.70 16.86
N SER A 308 6.26 15.42 17.79
CA SER A 308 6.53 15.51 19.22
C SER A 308 5.47 14.78 20.07
N PRO A 309 5.75 14.48 21.35
CA PRO A 309 4.78 13.92 22.28
C PRO A 309 3.84 14.98 22.89
N ARG A 310 3.72 16.18 22.29
CA ARG A 310 2.92 17.29 22.86
C ARG A 310 1.42 17.10 22.71
N GLY A 311 0.98 16.25 21.78
CA GLY A 311 -0.42 16.14 21.41
C GLY A 311 -0.88 17.27 20.47
N ASN A 312 -2.17 17.59 20.45
CA ASN A 312 -2.76 18.60 19.55
C ASN A 312 -2.51 18.33 18.05
N ALA A 313 -2.58 17.07 17.63
CA ALA A 313 -2.36 16.61 16.27
C ALA A 313 -0.95 16.89 15.71
N ASP A 314 0.10 16.84 16.55
CA ASP A 314 1.47 17.14 16.11
C ASP A 314 2.11 16.03 15.26
N TYR A 315 1.64 15.91 14.02
CA TYR A 315 2.09 14.95 13.02
C TYR A 315 2.28 15.58 11.64
N LEU A 316 3.03 14.89 10.78
CA LEU A 316 3.12 15.16 9.35
C LEU A 316 2.27 14.14 8.59
N ILE A 317 1.46 14.62 7.66
CA ILE A 317 0.70 13.80 6.71
C ILE A 317 1.12 14.16 5.28
N ARG A 318 1.14 13.18 4.39
CA ARG A 318 1.38 13.40 2.96
C ARG A 318 0.26 12.76 2.17
N ALA A 319 -0.13 13.36 1.06
CA ALA A 319 -0.97 12.69 0.07
C ALA A 319 -0.32 11.37 -0.37
N PRO A 320 -1.01 10.22 -0.25
CA PRO A 320 -0.46 8.95 -0.69
C PRO A 320 -0.09 8.99 -2.18
N GLU A 321 1.00 8.32 -2.53
CA GLU A 321 1.24 7.96 -3.92
C GLU A 321 0.41 6.72 -4.27
N HIS A 322 -0.18 6.74 -5.47
CA HIS A 322 -1.15 5.74 -5.90
C HIS A 322 -0.61 4.84 -7.01
N TYR A 323 -1.14 3.62 -7.07
CA TYR A 323 -0.94 2.77 -8.24
C TYR A 323 -1.65 3.37 -9.46
N PRO A 324 -1.20 3.06 -10.70
CA PRO A 324 -1.86 3.49 -11.92
C PRO A 324 -3.36 3.21 -11.88
N PHE A 325 -4.15 4.14 -12.42
CA PHE A 325 -5.61 4.04 -12.53
C PHE A 325 -6.41 4.09 -11.22
N ALA A 326 -5.80 4.51 -10.10
CA ALA A 326 -6.52 4.62 -8.82
C ALA A 326 -7.73 5.57 -8.87
N PHE A 327 -7.75 6.56 -9.76
CA PHE A 327 -8.86 7.53 -9.93
C PHE A 327 -9.56 7.37 -11.29
N SER A 328 -9.44 6.21 -11.93
CA SER A 328 -10.08 5.99 -13.23
C SER A 328 -11.59 5.78 -13.09
N ASP A 329 -12.37 6.42 -13.96
CA ASP A 329 -13.82 6.15 -14.08
C ASP A 329 -14.13 4.83 -14.81
N ASP A 330 -13.18 4.27 -15.57
CA ASP A 330 -13.35 2.98 -16.25
C ASP A 330 -13.20 1.80 -15.25
N PRO A 331 -14.25 1.00 -15.01
CA PRO A 331 -14.19 -0.15 -14.09
C PRO A 331 -13.12 -1.18 -14.46
N ARG A 332 -12.75 -1.29 -15.73
CA ARG A 332 -11.70 -2.22 -16.19
C ARG A 332 -10.33 -1.78 -15.72
N LEU A 333 -10.09 -0.48 -15.70
CA LEU A 333 -8.82 0.11 -15.24
C LEU A 333 -8.74 0.09 -13.71
N VAL A 334 -9.86 0.26 -12.99
CA VAL A 334 -9.92 0.05 -11.53
C VAL A 334 -9.66 -1.41 -11.17
N TRP A 335 -10.23 -2.36 -11.92
CA TRP A 335 -9.91 -3.79 -11.73
C TRP A 335 -8.41 -4.07 -11.96
N LEU A 336 -7.82 -3.46 -13.01
CA LEU A 336 -6.38 -3.58 -13.27
C LEU A 336 -5.54 -2.97 -12.14
N ASN A 337 -5.95 -1.83 -11.58
CA ASN A 337 -5.32 -1.23 -10.41
C ASN A 337 -5.31 -2.23 -9.22
N GLY A 338 -6.43 -2.89 -8.96
CA GLY A 338 -6.53 -3.94 -7.94
C GLY A 338 -5.58 -5.12 -8.18
N ILE A 339 -5.39 -5.55 -9.44
CA ILE A 339 -4.39 -6.57 -9.80
C ILE A 339 -2.98 -6.10 -9.48
N LEU A 340 -2.62 -4.87 -9.84
CA LEU A 340 -1.28 -4.33 -9.61
C LEU A 340 -0.95 -4.30 -8.10
N ILE A 341 -1.90 -3.82 -7.28
CA ILE A 341 -1.76 -3.78 -5.82
C ILE A 341 -1.60 -5.18 -5.24
N LYS A 342 -2.52 -6.10 -5.58
CA LYS A 342 -2.50 -7.47 -5.02
C LYS A 342 -1.29 -8.25 -5.51
N GLY A 343 -0.84 -8.03 -6.75
CA GLY A 343 0.32 -8.67 -7.36
C GLY A 343 1.63 -8.24 -6.69
N LYS A 344 1.81 -6.95 -6.42
CA LYS A 344 3.02 -6.39 -5.79
C LYS A 344 2.64 -5.40 -4.67
N PRO A 345 2.22 -5.89 -3.47
CA PRO A 345 1.68 -5.06 -2.40
C PRO A 345 2.74 -4.36 -1.54
N SER A 346 4.04 -4.44 -1.90
CA SER A 346 5.13 -3.87 -1.09
C SER A 346 5.02 -2.36 -0.99
N PHE A 347 4.80 -1.68 -2.11
CA PHE A 347 4.57 -0.24 -2.15
C PHE A 347 3.32 0.14 -1.34
N HIS A 348 2.17 -0.49 -1.60
CA HIS A 348 0.94 -0.29 -0.83
C HIS A 348 1.17 -0.40 0.70
N LYS A 349 1.84 -1.49 1.15
CA LYS A 349 2.14 -1.69 2.57
C LYS A 349 3.02 -0.58 3.15
N LYS A 350 4.03 -0.12 2.43
CA LYS A 350 4.92 0.95 2.90
C LYS A 350 4.22 2.31 2.96
N THR A 351 3.35 2.59 2.00
CA THR A 351 2.55 3.81 1.95
C THR A 351 1.61 3.91 3.16
N PHE A 352 0.91 2.82 3.50
CA PHE A 352 -0.16 2.87 4.51
C PHE A 352 0.20 2.27 5.88
N LEU A 353 1.30 1.52 6.03
CA LEU A 353 1.63 0.86 7.30
C LEU A 353 3.10 1.05 7.69
N LYS A 354 3.33 2.13 8.42
CA LYS A 354 4.64 2.55 8.96
C LYS A 354 4.82 2.09 10.42
N PRO A 355 6.05 1.97 10.94
CA PRO A 355 6.29 1.55 12.32
C PRO A 355 5.57 2.37 13.38
N LEU A 356 5.39 3.68 13.15
CA LEU A 356 4.69 4.60 14.05
C LEU A 356 3.27 4.12 14.42
N HIS A 357 2.55 3.45 13.53
CA HIS A 357 1.16 3.02 13.79
C HIS A 357 1.05 1.98 14.91
N LYS A 358 2.17 1.38 15.34
CA LYS A 358 2.21 0.42 16.44
C LYS A 358 2.50 1.08 17.79
N SER A 359 2.96 2.33 17.79
CA SER A 359 3.45 3.00 18.98
C SER A 359 2.31 3.76 19.68
N PRO A 360 2.33 3.86 21.02
CA PRO A 360 1.32 4.62 21.75
C PRO A 360 1.38 6.13 21.44
N GLU A 361 2.53 6.65 21.02
CA GLU A 361 2.71 8.05 20.60
C GLU A 361 1.83 8.42 19.41
N PHE A 362 1.58 7.47 18.50
CA PHE A 362 0.68 7.68 17.36
C PHE A 362 -0.72 8.07 17.83
N CYS A 363 -1.31 7.26 18.71
CA CYS A 363 -2.58 7.57 19.34
C CYS A 363 -2.49 8.86 20.19
N GLY A 364 -1.34 9.07 20.84
CA GLY A 364 -1.05 10.25 21.64
C GLY A 364 -1.10 11.58 20.89
N THR A 365 -0.94 11.59 19.56
CA THR A 365 -1.11 12.82 18.77
C THR A 365 -2.49 13.45 18.95
N CYS A 366 -3.53 12.61 19.06
CA CYS A 366 -4.92 13.05 19.21
C CYS A 366 -5.47 12.82 20.63
N HIS A 367 -5.02 11.76 21.31
CA HIS A 367 -5.46 11.41 22.68
C HIS A 367 -4.68 12.13 23.79
N LYS A 368 -3.87 13.13 23.41
CA LYS A 368 -3.29 14.13 24.30
C LYS A 368 -3.58 15.50 23.72
N VAL A 369 -4.19 16.36 24.52
CA VAL A 369 -4.48 17.73 24.13
C VAL A 369 -4.25 18.71 25.27
N HIS A 370 -3.99 19.94 24.88
CA HIS A 370 -3.89 21.10 25.76
C HIS A 370 -4.49 22.30 25.05
N LEU A 371 -5.05 23.23 25.81
CA LEU A 371 -5.58 24.48 25.26
C LEU A 371 -4.44 25.50 25.25
N PRO A 372 -3.90 25.86 24.06
CA PRO A 372 -2.85 26.85 23.98
C PRO A 372 -3.40 28.26 24.24
N LYS A 373 -2.52 29.22 24.56
CA LYS A 373 -2.94 30.61 24.83
C LYS A 373 -3.59 31.23 23.60
N GLU A 374 -3.15 30.83 22.42
CA GLU A 374 -3.66 31.29 21.13
C GLU A 374 -5.08 30.79 20.85
N LEU A 375 -5.54 29.74 21.53
CA LEU A 375 -6.93 29.29 21.48
C LEU A 375 -7.81 30.07 22.49
N ASN A 376 -7.33 30.27 23.72
CA ASN A 376 -8.16 30.72 24.84
C ASN A 376 -7.88 32.15 25.35
N HIS A 377 -6.87 32.84 24.81
CA HIS A 377 -6.40 34.18 25.20
C HIS A 377 -6.06 34.36 26.69
N TYR A 378 -5.86 33.27 27.42
CA TYR A 378 -5.60 33.29 28.85
C TYR A 378 -4.22 32.69 29.18
N ARG A 379 -4.12 31.36 29.19
CA ARG A 379 -2.88 30.63 29.50
C ARG A 379 -2.95 29.21 28.96
N TRP A 380 -1.81 28.51 28.99
CA TRP A 380 -1.81 27.07 28.76
C TRP A 380 -2.69 26.36 29.80
N LEU A 381 -3.69 25.60 29.33
CA LEU A 381 -4.52 24.77 30.19
C LEU A 381 -4.41 23.31 29.74
N ARG A 382 -4.35 22.41 30.71
CA ARG A 382 -4.40 20.97 30.45
C ARG A 382 -5.79 20.63 29.88
N GLY A 383 -5.83 19.94 28.74
CA GLY A 383 -7.04 19.34 28.19
C GLY A 383 -7.10 17.85 28.49
N GLN A 384 -7.82 17.10 27.65
CA GLN A 384 -7.86 15.64 27.71
C GLN A 384 -6.44 15.07 27.52
N ASN A 385 -6.01 14.16 28.40
CA ASN A 385 -4.67 13.58 28.33
C ASN A 385 -4.69 12.11 28.77
N HIS A 386 -5.03 11.23 27.82
CA HIS A 386 -5.04 9.79 28.05
C HIS A 386 -3.65 9.18 27.89
N TYR A 387 -2.84 9.72 26.98
CA TYR A 387 -1.49 9.21 26.71
C TYR A 387 -0.60 9.26 27.95
N ASP A 388 -0.49 10.42 28.63
CA ASP A 388 0.36 10.52 29.82
C ASP A 388 -0.23 9.70 30.99
N SER A 389 -1.56 9.63 31.11
CA SER A 389 -2.22 8.79 32.12
C SER A 389 -1.92 7.30 31.92
N TYR A 390 -1.93 6.82 30.67
CA TYR A 390 -1.50 5.47 30.33
C TYR A 390 -0.01 5.28 30.64
N LEU A 391 0.85 6.20 30.18
CA LEU A 391 2.30 6.11 30.39
C LEU A 391 2.66 6.07 31.87
N LEU A 392 1.98 6.85 32.72
CA LEU A 392 2.20 6.88 34.17
C LEU A 392 1.50 5.75 34.94
N SER A 393 0.68 4.94 34.29
CA SER A 393 0.04 3.77 34.91
C SER A 393 1.00 2.59 35.02
N GLY A 394 0.68 1.62 35.87
CA GLY A 394 1.43 0.36 35.92
C GLY A 394 1.16 -0.54 34.71
N VAL A 395 0.10 -0.28 33.94
CA VAL A 395 -0.25 -1.04 32.72
C VAL A 395 0.80 -0.85 31.63
N SER A 396 1.32 0.37 31.46
CA SER A 396 2.38 0.66 30.49
C SER A 396 3.72 0.00 30.86
N GLY A 397 3.88 -0.48 32.09
CA GLY A 397 5.16 -0.92 32.64
C GLY A 397 6.13 0.21 33.03
N HIS A 398 5.78 1.49 32.80
CA HIS A 398 6.64 2.63 33.14
C HIS A 398 6.31 3.28 34.50
N GLY A 399 5.05 3.20 34.95
CA GLY A 399 4.57 3.94 36.11
C GLY A 399 5.01 3.37 37.46
N VAL A 400 6.12 3.87 38.01
CA VAL A 400 6.69 3.44 39.32
C VAL A 400 5.78 3.71 40.52
N ALA A 401 4.85 4.68 40.39
CA ALA A 401 3.92 5.06 41.45
C ALA A 401 2.52 4.45 41.29
N SER A 402 2.36 3.42 40.44
CA SER A 402 1.06 2.79 40.22
C SER A 402 0.62 1.97 41.44
N PHE A 403 -0.68 1.98 41.71
CA PHE A 403 -1.29 1.11 42.74
C PHE A 403 -1.56 -0.31 42.24
N TYR A 404 -1.55 -0.51 40.91
CA TYR A 404 -1.78 -1.79 40.25
C TYR A 404 -0.77 -2.01 39.12
N TYR A 405 -0.26 -3.23 39.01
CA TYR A 405 0.60 -3.69 37.92
C TYR A 405 0.04 -5.02 37.38
N PRO A 406 -0.24 -5.13 36.07
CA PRO A 406 -0.57 -6.41 35.48
C PRO A 406 0.65 -7.33 35.43
N ASP A 407 0.42 -8.64 35.29
CA ASP A 407 1.50 -9.64 35.15
C ASP A 407 2.38 -9.39 33.91
N ARG A 408 1.81 -8.73 32.89
CA ARG A 408 2.51 -8.29 31.68
C ARG A 408 2.14 -6.85 31.39
N ALA A 409 3.16 -6.02 31.17
CA ALA A 409 2.95 -4.68 30.64
C ALA A 409 2.31 -4.76 29.25
N ILE A 410 1.42 -3.81 28.99
CA ILE A 410 0.83 -3.55 27.68
C ILE A 410 1.58 -2.33 27.17
N ASP A 411 2.34 -2.47 26.08
CA ASP A 411 3.24 -1.41 25.59
C ASP A 411 2.62 -0.56 24.48
N SER A 412 1.47 -1.00 23.94
CA SER A 412 0.73 -0.30 22.89
C SER A 412 -0.77 -0.16 23.18
N CYS A 413 -1.33 0.99 22.81
CA CYS A 413 -2.78 1.22 22.86
C CYS A 413 -3.56 0.21 22.01
N ASN A 414 -2.94 -0.30 20.94
CA ASN A 414 -3.57 -1.19 19.97
C ASN A 414 -3.89 -2.58 20.55
N GLU A 415 -3.21 -3.01 21.61
CA GLU A 415 -3.48 -4.30 22.25
C GLU A 415 -4.90 -4.36 22.85
N CYS A 416 -5.37 -3.23 23.41
CA CYS A 416 -6.70 -3.12 24.00
C CYS A 416 -7.72 -2.51 23.02
N HIS A 417 -7.33 -1.47 22.29
CA HIS A 417 -8.25 -0.70 21.44
C HIS A 417 -8.31 -1.19 19.99
N MET A 418 -7.41 -2.09 19.58
CA MET A 418 -7.45 -2.73 18.26
C MET A 418 -7.21 -4.24 18.39
N PRO A 419 -8.05 -4.96 19.17
CA PRO A 419 -7.83 -6.37 19.47
C PRO A 419 -7.83 -7.20 18.18
N LEU A 420 -7.06 -8.28 18.16
CA LEU A 420 -7.01 -9.16 16.99
C LEU A 420 -8.38 -9.80 16.74
N THR A 421 -8.81 -9.79 15.49
CA THR A 421 -10.07 -10.38 15.01
C THR A 421 -9.80 -11.32 13.85
N PRO A 422 -10.44 -12.51 13.78
CA PRO A 422 -10.29 -13.41 12.63
C PRO A 422 -10.76 -12.71 11.36
N SER A 423 -9.98 -12.82 10.28
CA SER A 423 -10.30 -12.13 9.02
C SER A 423 -9.70 -12.82 7.81
N ALA A 424 -10.39 -12.69 6.67
CA ALA A 424 -9.92 -13.14 5.37
C ALA A 424 -9.43 -11.99 4.47
N ASP A 425 -9.37 -10.76 5.01
CA ASP A 425 -8.88 -9.57 4.33
C ASP A 425 -7.43 -9.73 3.87
N PHE A 426 -7.05 -8.96 2.85
CA PHE A 426 -5.65 -8.85 2.48
C PHE A 426 -4.85 -8.25 3.65
N GLY A 427 -3.67 -8.83 3.92
CA GLY A 427 -2.81 -8.35 5.01
C GLY A 427 -3.05 -9.02 6.37
N ALA A 428 -4.08 -9.87 6.50
CA ALA A 428 -4.26 -10.73 7.67
C ALA A 428 -3.04 -11.64 7.89
N LYS A 429 -2.65 -11.84 9.16
CA LYS A 429 -1.47 -12.62 9.54
C LYS A 429 -1.85 -13.83 10.38
N PRO A 430 -1.10 -14.94 10.30
CA PRO A 430 -1.30 -16.07 11.21
C PRO A 430 -1.14 -15.63 12.66
N ASP A 431 -2.13 -15.93 13.49
CA ASP A 431 -2.06 -15.75 14.94
C ASP A 431 -2.00 -17.11 15.65
N GLY A 432 -1.02 -17.27 16.53
CA GLY A 432 -0.74 -18.54 17.20
C GLY A 432 -1.75 -18.89 18.30
N MET A 433 -2.43 -17.90 18.90
CA MET A 433 -3.43 -18.14 19.93
C MET A 433 -4.79 -18.47 19.33
N MET A 434 -5.15 -17.81 18.23
CA MET A 434 -6.42 -18.01 17.51
C MET A 434 -6.38 -19.19 16.53
N GLY A 435 -5.19 -19.63 16.10
CA GLY A 435 -5.04 -20.69 15.10
C GLY A 435 -5.59 -20.33 13.71
N THR A 436 -5.81 -19.03 13.44
CA THR A 436 -6.40 -18.50 12.20
C THR A 436 -5.63 -17.27 11.72
N LEU A 437 -5.99 -16.74 10.53
CA LEU A 437 -5.52 -15.43 10.10
C LEU A 437 -6.30 -14.34 10.82
N ALA A 438 -5.61 -13.30 11.29
CA ALA A 438 -6.20 -12.20 12.03
C ALA A 438 -5.70 -10.83 11.56
N VAL A 439 -6.52 -9.81 11.80
CA VAL A 439 -6.20 -8.38 11.65
C VAL A 439 -6.46 -7.66 12.96
N HIS A 440 -5.82 -6.50 13.16
CA HIS A 440 -6.18 -5.61 14.25
C HIS A 440 -7.58 -5.04 14.02
N GLY A 441 -8.43 -5.12 15.04
CA GLY A 441 -9.79 -4.62 14.97
C GLY A 441 -9.86 -3.10 14.85
N HIS A 442 -10.85 -2.58 14.15
CA HIS A 442 -11.04 -1.15 13.88
C HIS A 442 -12.35 -0.59 14.46
N HIS A 443 -12.90 -1.27 15.48
CA HIS A 443 -14.03 -0.73 16.26
C HIS A 443 -13.61 0.33 17.29
N PHE A 444 -12.34 0.30 17.73
CA PHE A 444 -11.80 1.20 18.76
C PHE A 444 -12.66 1.26 20.04
N PRO A 445 -12.97 0.12 20.68
CA PRO A 445 -13.92 0.06 21.79
C PRO A 445 -13.45 0.94 22.97
N ALA A 446 -14.37 1.77 23.46
CA ALA A 446 -14.21 2.65 24.61
C ALA A 446 -15.61 3.12 25.08
N ALA A 447 -15.70 4.25 25.80
CA ALA A 447 -16.97 4.82 26.24
C ALA A 447 -17.87 5.34 25.09
N ASN A 448 -17.30 5.63 23.92
CA ASN A 448 -18.01 6.25 22.79
C ASN A 448 -18.73 5.25 21.86
N THR A 449 -18.92 4.00 22.29
CA THR A 449 -19.66 2.96 21.54
C THR A 449 -21.17 3.22 21.47
N ALA A 450 -21.69 4.24 22.15
CA ALA A 450 -23.08 4.68 22.07
C ALA A 450 -23.41 5.57 20.87
N ILE A 451 -22.42 6.04 20.09
CA ILE A 451 -22.65 6.92 18.93
C ILE A 451 -23.63 6.32 17.91
N PRO A 452 -23.51 5.03 17.51
CA PRO A 452 -24.49 4.41 16.62
C PRO A 452 -25.93 4.49 17.14
N HIS A 453 -26.12 4.38 18.46
CA HIS A 453 -27.43 4.54 19.08
C HIS A 453 -27.95 5.98 19.01
N LEU A 454 -27.10 6.98 19.27
CA LEU A 454 -27.44 8.41 19.12
C LEU A 454 -27.84 8.76 17.68
N LEU A 455 -27.28 8.06 16.69
CA LEU A 455 -27.55 8.24 15.27
C LEU A 455 -28.70 7.37 14.74
N ASN A 456 -29.39 6.61 15.61
CA ASN A 456 -30.43 5.65 15.24
C ASN A 456 -29.98 4.64 14.17
N MET A 457 -28.71 4.21 14.22
CA MET A 457 -28.20 3.17 13.33
C MET A 457 -28.81 1.81 13.69
N PRO A 458 -28.90 0.87 12.72
CA PRO A 458 -29.28 -0.51 13.01
C PRO A 458 -28.36 -1.11 14.08
N SER A 459 -28.89 -2.02 14.91
CA SER A 459 -28.05 -2.84 15.79
C SER A 459 -27.13 -3.69 14.93
N GLY A 460 -25.82 -3.42 14.99
CA GLY A 460 -24.77 -4.16 14.31
C GLY A 460 -24.44 -5.50 14.95
#